data_AF-A0AAN1RWM4-F1
#
_entry.id   AF-A0AAN1RWM4-F1
#
_cell.length_a   1.000
_cell.length_b   1.000
_cell.length_c   1.000
_cell.angle_alpha   90.00
_cell.angle_beta   90.00
_cell.angle_gamma   90.00
#
_symmetry.space_group_name_H-M   'P 1'
#
loop_
_entity.id
_entity.type
_entity.pdbx_description
1 polymer ?
#
loop_
_entity_poly.entity_id
_entity_poly.type
_entity_poly.pdbx_seq_one_letter_code
_entity_poly.pdbx_strand_id
1 'polypeptide(L)' 'MDTVIPLTDLEQAINYWRNLRPAQGEEARLCAEAAALATPYAMMIVARRQTLGLDELGPAARQAYDAWRAAMQTP' A
#
# COMPACT_ATOMS: atom_id res chain seq x y z
N MET A 1 -14.15 10.48 -8.82
CA MET A 1 -13.50 10.14 -7.54
C MET A 1 -13.32 8.65 -7.55
N ASP A 2 -12.14 8.17 -7.95
CA ASP A 2 -11.87 6.73 -8.05
C ASP A 2 -12.00 6.09 -6.67
N THR A 3 -13.07 5.33 -6.50
CA THR A 3 -13.37 4.57 -5.28
C THR A 3 -12.74 3.18 -5.29
N VAL A 4 -12.00 2.85 -6.35
CA VAL A 4 -11.35 1.56 -6.56
C VAL A 4 -9.85 1.75 -6.73
N ILE A 5 -9.10 0.83 -6.16
CA ILE A 5 -7.65 0.77 -6.16
C ILE A 5 -7.24 -0.47 -6.93
N PRO A 6 -6.48 -0.35 -8.03
CA PRO A 6 -5.94 -1.53 -8.70
C PRO A 6 -4.84 -2.18 -7.86
N LEU A 7 -4.66 -3.50 -8.02
CA LEU A 7 -3.61 -4.26 -7.34
C LEU A 7 -2.22 -3.65 -7.56
N THR A 8 -1.97 -3.15 -8.78
CA THR A 8 -0.71 -2.50 -9.17
C THR A 8 -0.45 -1.22 -8.38
N ASP A 9 -1.48 -0.46 -8.02
CA ASP A 9 -1.33 0.74 -7.21
C ASP A 9 -0.87 0.39 -5.79
N LEU A 10 -1.44 -0.66 -5.19
CA LEU A 10 -0.98 -1.16 -3.90
C LEU A 10 0.46 -1.67 -3.97
N GLU A 11 0.82 -2.38 -5.03
CA GLU A 11 2.20 -2.83 -5.26
C GLU A 11 3.17 -1.66 -5.36
N GLN A 12 2.83 -0.63 -6.14
CA GLN A 12 3.63 0.58 -6.28
C GLN A 12 3.75 1.36 -4.97
N ALA A 13 2.67 1.47 -4.19
CA ALA A 13 2.69 2.10 -2.88
C ALA A 13 3.61 1.33 -1.91
N ILE A 14 3.51 0.00 -1.86
CA ILE A 14 4.40 -0.85 -1.05
C ILE A 14 5.86 -0.64 -1.45
N ASN A 15 6.15 -0.65 -2.75
CA ASN A 15 7.50 -0.42 -3.28
C ASN A 15 8.01 0.99 -2.93
N TYR A 16 7.16 2.02 -3.01
CA TYR A 16 7.53 3.37 -2.61
C TYR A 16 7.94 3.44 -1.14
N TRP A 17 7.13 2.90 -0.23
CA TRP A 17 7.43 2.92 1.21
C TRP A 17 8.67 2.11 1.54
N ARG A 18 8.90 0.98 0.87
CA ARG A 18 10.13 0.19 1.00
C ARG A 18 11.38 0.97 0.55
N ASN A 19 11.27 1.80 -0.48
CA ASN A 19 12.38 2.62 -0.96
C ASN A 19 12.60 3.88 -0.09
N LEU A 20 11.52 4.53 0.35
CA LEU A 20 11.57 5.75 1.17
C LEU A 20 12.02 5.47 2.61
N ARG A 21 11.57 4.35 3.16
CA ARG A 21 11.84 3.88 4.53
C ARG A 21 12.28 2.42 4.42
N PRO A 22 13.54 2.15 4.01
CA PRO A 22 14.05 0.80 3.98
C PRO A 22 13.95 0.16 5.38
N ALA A 23 13.76 -1.15 5.41
CA ALA A 23 13.70 -1.92 6.64
C ALA A 23 14.92 -1.58 7.52
N GLN A 24 14.70 -1.19 8.77
CA GLN A 24 15.76 -0.89 9.72
C GLN A 24 15.97 -2.10 10.65
N GLY A 25 17.24 -2.46 10.88
CA GLY A 25 17.65 -3.56 11.76
C GLY A 25 17.95 -4.88 11.04
N GLU A 26 18.61 -5.80 11.74
CA GLU A 26 19.00 -7.14 11.24
C GLU A 26 17.81 -8.01 10.81
N GLU A 27 16.58 -7.68 11.23
CA GLU A 27 15.38 -8.48 10.98
C GLU A 27 14.64 -8.17 9.66
N ALA A 28 15.15 -7.25 8.82
CA ALA A 28 14.53 -6.88 7.53
C ALA A 28 13.01 -6.59 7.60
N ARG A 29 12.55 -5.99 8.71
CA ARG A 29 11.13 -5.73 8.97
C ARG A 29 10.64 -4.57 8.11
N LEU A 30 9.53 -4.77 7.39
CA LEU A 30 8.86 -3.70 6.64
C LEU A 30 8.54 -2.52 7.57
N CYS A 31 8.63 -1.30 7.03
CA CYS A 31 8.08 -0.12 7.71
C CYS A 31 6.57 -0.29 7.91
N ALA A 32 6.00 0.44 8.87
CA ALA A 32 4.60 0.28 9.27
C ALA A 32 3.64 0.51 8.09
N GLU A 33 3.96 1.48 7.23
CA GLU A 33 3.19 1.82 6.03
C GLU A 33 3.19 0.69 5.00
N ALA A 34 4.38 0.14 4.68
CA ALA A 34 4.49 -0.98 3.75
C ALA A 34 3.83 -2.25 4.31
N ALA A 35 3.94 -2.51 5.62
CA ALA A 35 3.27 -3.62 6.28
C ALA A 35 1.74 -3.47 6.24
N ALA A 36 1.23 -2.26 6.49
CA ALA A 36 -0.21 -1.97 6.45
C ALA A 36 -0.81 -2.20 5.06
N LEU A 37 -0.08 -1.86 3.99
CA LEU A 37 -0.52 -2.08 2.60
C LEU A 37 -0.35 -3.54 2.14
N ALA A 38 0.61 -4.27 2.71
CA ALA A 38 0.86 -5.67 2.36
C ALA A 38 -0.33 -6.58 2.70
N THR A 39 -1.06 -6.30 3.78
CA THR A 39 -2.24 -7.08 4.18
C THR A 39 -3.37 -7.06 3.13
N PRO A 40 -3.93 -5.91 2.71
CA PRO A 40 -4.95 -5.89 1.67
C PRO A 40 -4.43 -6.40 0.32
N TYR A 41 -3.16 -6.13 -0.03
CA TYR A 41 -2.54 -6.69 -1.23
C TYR A 41 -2.52 -8.23 -1.23
N ALA A 42 -2.08 -8.84 -0.14
CA ALA A 42 -2.09 -10.30 0.00
C ALA A 42 -3.51 -10.87 -0.07
N MET A 43 -4.48 -10.21 0.57
CA MET A 43 -5.90 -10.61 0.49
C MET A 43 -6.43 -10.57 -0.94
N MET A 44 -6.05 -9.57 -1.74
CA MET A 44 -6.43 -9.50 -3.15
C MET A 44 -5.86 -10.67 -3.95
N ILE A 45 -4.60 -11.06 -3.73
CA ILE A 45 -3.98 -12.21 -4.39
C ILE A 45 -4.72 -13.50 -4.03
N VAL A 46 -4.96 -13.74 -2.74
CA VAL A 46 -5.67 -14.94 -2.26
C VAL A 46 -7.09 -14.99 -2.81
N ALA A 47 -7.78 -13.85 -2.85
CA ALA A 47 -9.13 -13.73 -3.40
C ALA A 47 -9.18 -13.65 -4.94
N ARG A 48 -8.02 -13.66 -5.62
CA ARG A 48 -7.88 -13.44 -7.07
C ARG A 48 -8.58 -12.16 -7.58
N ARG A 49 -8.57 -11.11 -6.77
CA ARG A 49 -9.10 -9.79 -7.11
C ARG A 49 -8.01 -8.91 -7.71
N GLN A 50 -8.37 -8.13 -8.73
CA GLN A 50 -7.46 -7.16 -9.35
C GLN A 50 -7.73 -5.72 -8.89
N THR A 51 -8.86 -5.48 -8.24
CA THR A 51 -9.25 -4.18 -7.69
C THR A 51 -9.81 -4.34 -6.29
N LEU A 52 -9.69 -3.28 -5.50
CA LEU A 52 -10.18 -3.19 -4.12
C LEU A 52 -10.89 -1.85 -3.93
N GLY A 53 -12.02 -1.84 -3.24
CA GLY A 53 -12.66 -0.59 -2.82
C GLY A 53 -11.80 0.18 -1.83
N LEU A 54 -11.79 1.50 -1.93
CA LEU A 54 -11.09 2.39 -1.00
C LEU A 54 -11.67 2.32 0.43
N ASP A 55 -12.92 1.87 0.56
CA ASP A 55 -13.62 1.57 1.81
C ASP A 55 -13.20 0.21 2.44
N GLU A 56 -12.69 -0.72 1.61
CA GLU A 56 -12.18 -2.01 2.10
C GLU A 56 -10.77 -1.87 2.72
N LEU A 57 -10.11 -0.72 2.56
CA LEU A 57 -8.84 -0.44 3.24
C LEU A 57 -9.07 -0.09 4.71
N GLY A 58 -8.38 -0.82 5.58
CA GLY A 58 -8.26 -0.42 6.99
C GLY A 58 -7.59 0.96 7.13
N PRO A 59 -7.79 1.64 8.27
CA PRO A 59 -7.37 3.03 8.45
C PRO A 59 -5.87 3.27 8.22
N ALA A 60 -5.00 2.37 8.69
CA ALA A 60 -3.56 2.47 8.48
C ALA A 60 -3.16 2.30 7.01
N ALA A 61 -3.77 1.34 6.31
CA ALA A 61 -3.51 1.11 4.88
C ALA A 61 -4.01 2.28 4.04
N ARG A 62 -5.17 2.84 4.40
CA ARG A 62 -5.73 4.02 3.76
C ARG A 62 -4.82 5.24 3.92
N GLN A 63 -4.35 5.50 5.13
CA GLN A 63 -3.41 6.60 5.38
C GLN A 63 -2.10 6.45 4.59
N ALA A 64 -1.52 5.24 4.56
CA ALA A 64 -0.31 4.97 3.80
C ALA A 64 -0.53 5.11 2.27
N TYR A 65 -1.69 4.69 1.77
CA TYR A 65 -2.07 4.82 0.37
C TYR A 65 -2.26 6.28 -0.03
N ASP A 66 -3.01 7.05 0.76
CA ASP A 66 -3.26 8.48 0.49
C ASP A 66 -1.97 9.31 0.54
N ALA A 67 -1.06 9.01 1.48
CA ALA A 67 0.25 9.67 1.55
C ALA A 67 1.13 9.35 0.32
N TRP A 68 1.15 8.09 -0.15
CA TRP A 68 1.84 7.74 -1.40
C TRP A 68 1.21 8.45 -2.61
N ARG A 69 -0.12 8.45 -2.71
CA ARG A 69 -0.86 9.16 -3.77
C ARG A 69 -0.51 10.64 -3.79
N ALA A 70 -0.45 11.29 -2.63
CA ALA A 70 -0.05 12.70 -2.53
C ALA A 70 1.39 12.92 -3.01
N ALA A 71 2.31 12.03 -2.64
CA ALA A 71 3.71 12.10 -3.09
C ALA A 71 3.85 11.94 -4.61
N MET A 72 3.09 11.02 -5.23
CA MET A 72 3.09 10.81 -6.69
C MET A 72 2.43 11.93 -7.49
N GLN A 73 1.60 12.76 -6.85
CA GLN A 73 0.93 13.92 -7.48
C GLN A 73 1.76 15.21 -7.37
N THR A 74 2.94 15.17 -6.77
CA THR A 74 3.82 16.33 -6.67
C THR A 74 4.59 16.46 -8.00
N PRO A 75 4.42 17.55 -8.77
CA PRO A 75 5.12 17.78 -10.03
C PRO A 75 6.62 18.10 -9.83
#